data_AF-A0A3N0UD77-F1
#
_entry.id   AF-A0A3N0UD77-F1
#
_cell.length_a   1.000
_cell.length_b   1.000
_cell.length_c   1.000
_cell.angle_alpha   90.00
_cell.angle_beta   90.00
_cell.angle_gamma   90.00
#
_symmetry.space_group_name_H-M   'P 1'
#
loop_
_entity.id
_entity.type
_entity.pdbx_description
1 polymer ?
#
loop_
_entity_poly.entity_id
_entity_poly.type
_entity_poly.pdbx_seq_one_letter_code
_entity_poly.pdbx_strand_id
1 'polypeptide(L)'
;MHAAEQADVGVVFAECGLTESGGVVLFSAPERPRSLSLLPTSSIFVVRKSTLLPRVAQLAERLHQMAQAGDRMPSCINLIGGPSSTADIELSKVIGVHGPVNAAYRIIEDG
;
A
#
# COMPACT_ATOMS: atom_id res chain seq x y z
N MET A 1 0.49 17.58 8.94
CA MET A 1 1.62 16.67 9.24
C MET A 1 1.55 16.20 10.70
N HIS A 2 1.49 17.10 11.69
CA HIS A 2 1.34 16.75 13.11
C HIS A 2 0.12 15.87 13.47
N ALA A 3 -1.04 16.06 12.82
CA ALA A 3 -2.23 15.26 13.12
C ALA A 3 -2.12 13.77 12.71
N ALA A 4 -1.28 13.44 11.71
CA ALA A 4 -1.10 12.06 11.26
C ALA A 4 -0.13 11.29 12.17
N GLU A 5 0.87 11.98 12.72
CA GLU A 5 1.83 11.42 13.69
C GLU A 5 1.18 11.16 15.06
N GLN A 6 0.11 11.88 15.40
CA GLN A 6 -0.66 11.70 16.64
C GLN A 6 -1.83 10.71 16.51
N ALA A 7 -2.10 10.19 15.30
CA ALA A 7 -3.21 9.27 15.09
C ALA A 7 -2.79 7.84 15.46
N ASP A 8 -3.61 7.15 16.25
CA ASP A 8 -3.37 5.74 16.60
C ASP A 8 -3.61 4.79 15.42
N VAL A 9 -4.51 5.18 14.51
CA VAL A 9 -4.94 4.37 13.35
C VAL A 9 -5.03 5.24 12.11
N GLY A 10 -4.39 4.80 11.02
CA GLY A 10 -4.52 5.39 9.69
C GLY A 10 -5.34 4.50 8.77
N VAL A 11 -6.25 5.08 7.99
CA VAL A 11 -7.00 4.34 6.95
C VAL A 11 -6.53 4.80 5.57
N VAL A 12 -6.13 3.83 4.74
CA VAL A 12 -5.57 4.09 3.42
C VAL A 12 -6.33 3.30 2.37
N PHE A 13 -6.84 3.99 1.35
CA PHE A 13 -7.38 3.34 0.16
C PHE A 13 -6.23 3.01 -0.77
N ALA A 14 -6.02 1.71 -1.01
CA ALA A 14 -5.02 1.22 -1.93
C ALA A 14 -5.50 1.30 -3.39
N GLU A 15 -4.56 1.46 -4.30
CA GLU A 15 -4.84 1.45 -5.73
C GLU A 15 -5.15 0.03 -6.21
N CYS A 16 -4.35 -0.94 -5.76
CA CYS A 16 -4.58 -2.36 -5.96
C CYS A 16 -3.99 -3.21 -4.82
N GLY A 17 -4.49 -4.43 -4.70
CA GLY A 17 -3.87 -5.49 -3.90
C GLY A 17 -3.13 -6.47 -4.80
N LEU A 18 -2.03 -7.03 -4.29
CA LEU A 18 -1.24 -8.05 -4.98
C LEU A 18 -1.44 -9.39 -4.28
N THR A 19 -2.03 -10.36 -4.98
CA THR A 19 -2.30 -11.66 -4.36
C THR A 19 -1.03 -12.48 -4.14
N GLU A 20 0.01 -12.31 -4.97
CA GLU A 20 1.28 -13.04 -4.82
C GLU A 20 2.06 -12.68 -3.55
N SER A 21 1.98 -11.43 -3.10
CA SER A 21 2.72 -10.93 -1.93
C SER A 21 1.83 -10.68 -0.73
N GLY A 22 0.52 -10.90 -0.87
CA GLY A 22 -0.49 -10.52 0.13
C GLY A 22 -0.50 -9.02 0.44
N GLY A 23 0.09 -8.21 -0.43
CA GLY A 23 0.39 -6.79 -0.20
C GLY A 23 -0.50 -5.84 -0.98
N VAL A 24 -0.19 -4.55 -0.90
CA VAL A 24 -0.91 -3.48 -1.58
C VAL A 24 0.02 -2.51 -2.30
N VAL A 25 -0.54 -1.81 -3.28
CA VAL A 25 0.13 -0.79 -4.07
C VAL A 25 -0.49 0.56 -3.78
N LEU A 26 0.35 1.54 -3.47
CA LEU A 26 -0.06 2.94 -3.27
C LEU A 26 0.63 3.84 -4.29
N PHE A 27 -0.14 4.69 -4.95
CA PHE A 27 0.38 5.76 -5.79
C PHE A 27 0.57 7.04 -4.99
N SER A 28 1.71 7.69 -5.18
CA SER A 28 1.96 9.05 -4.67
C SER A 28 1.57 10.06 -5.74
N ALA A 29 0.78 11.06 -5.34
CA ALA A 29 0.33 12.15 -6.19
C ALA A 29 0.37 13.48 -5.38
N PRO A 30 0.30 14.67 -6.01
CA PRO A 30 0.31 15.93 -5.26
C PRO A 30 -0.78 16.01 -4.18
N GLU A 31 -1.93 15.38 -4.42
CA GLU A 31 -3.05 15.30 -3.47
C GLU A 31 -2.90 14.17 -2.44
N ARG A 32 -1.90 13.29 -2.61
CA ARG A 32 -1.52 12.23 -1.68
C ARG A 32 -0.01 12.32 -1.41
N PRO A 33 0.40 13.27 -0.56
CA PRO A 33 1.81 13.55 -0.37
C PRO A 33 2.55 12.33 0.18
N ARG A 34 3.83 12.23 -0.17
CA ARG A 34 4.78 11.18 0.24
C ARG A 34 4.86 10.95 1.76
N SER A 35 4.28 11.84 2.56
CA SER A 35 4.20 11.81 4.03
C SER A 35 3.31 10.68 4.59
N LEU A 36 2.61 9.91 3.76
CA LEU A 36 2.06 8.60 4.17
C LEU A 36 3.15 7.55 4.48
N SER A 37 4.43 7.86 4.21
CA SER A 37 5.60 7.05 4.56
C SER A 37 5.76 6.79 6.08
N LEU A 38 5.20 7.67 6.93
CA LEU A 38 5.19 7.52 8.38
C LEU A 38 3.84 6.97 8.83
N LEU A 39 3.52 5.75 8.38
CA LEU A 39 2.28 5.09 8.77
C LEU A 39 2.15 5.12 10.30
N PRO A 40 0.99 5.54 10.85
CA PRO A 40 0.72 5.45 12.28
C PRO A 40 0.88 4.01 12.76
N THR A 41 1.10 3.84 14.06
CA THR A 41 1.38 2.55 14.71
C THR A 41 0.43 1.43 14.24
N SER A 42 -0.83 1.75 13.89
CA SER A 42 -1.74 0.84 13.23
C SER A 42 -2.27 1.41 11.90
N SER A 43 -2.36 0.59 10.85
CA SER A 43 -2.88 1.00 9.54
C SER A 43 -3.90 0.01 8.99
N ILE A 44 -4.98 0.53 8.40
CA ILE A 44 -6.01 -0.23 7.71
C ILE A 44 -5.93 0.09 6.22
N PHE A 45 -5.64 -0.93 5.41
CA PHE A 45 -5.65 -0.84 3.96
C PHE A 45 -6.99 -1.32 3.42
N VAL A 46 -7.70 -0.44 2.72
CA VAL A 46 -8.94 -0.77 2.03
C VAL A 46 -8.62 -1.04 0.57
N VAL A 47 -9.01 -2.22 0.09
CA VAL A 47 -8.73 -2.70 -1.27
C VAL A 47 -10.05 -3.07 -1.94
N ARG A 48 -10.30 -2.55 -3.15
CA ARG A 48 -11.45 -2.98 -3.95
C ARG A 48 -11.15 -4.32 -4.60
N LYS A 49 -12.12 -5.22 -4.59
CA LYS A 49 -11.97 -6.56 -5.18
C LYS A 49 -11.67 -6.48 -6.68
N SER A 50 -12.29 -5.56 -7.42
CA SER A 50 -12.00 -5.32 -8.85
C SER A 50 -10.56 -4.90 -9.12
N THR A 51 -9.84 -4.39 -8.12
CA THR A 51 -8.47 -3.92 -8.28
C THR A 51 -7.44 -4.91 -7.75
N LEU A 52 -7.83 -6.15 -7.42
CA LEU A 52 -6.88 -7.20 -7.11
C LEU A 52 -6.13 -7.64 -8.38
N LEU A 53 -4.80 -7.63 -8.29
CA LEU A 53 -3.91 -8.08 -9.34
C LEU A 53 -3.15 -9.32 -8.87
N PRO A 54 -2.92 -10.29 -9.76
CA PRO A 54 -2.24 -11.51 -9.37
C PRO A 54 -0.76 -11.27 -9.05
N ARG A 55 -0.07 -10.44 -9.87
CA ARG A 55 1.36 -10.15 -9.73
C ARG A 55 1.71 -8.70 -10.08
N VAL A 56 2.93 -8.29 -9.73
CA VAL A 56 3.53 -7.00 -10.11
C VAL A 56 3.62 -6.83 -11.63
N ALA A 57 3.71 -7.93 -12.40
CA ALA A 57 3.69 -7.86 -13.87
C ALA A 57 2.40 -7.20 -14.39
N GLN A 58 1.24 -7.55 -13.85
CA GLN A 58 -0.05 -6.95 -14.23
C GLN A 58 -0.15 -5.49 -13.77
N LEU A 59 0.52 -5.11 -12.68
CA LEU A 59 0.66 -3.71 -12.31
C LEU A 59 1.44 -2.94 -13.38
N ALA A 60 2.55 -3.50 -13.87
CA ALA A 60 3.34 -2.89 -14.93
C ALA A 60 2.56 -2.73 -16.23
N GLU A 61 1.78 -3.74 -16.63
CA GLU A 61 0.87 -3.67 -17.79
C GLU A 61 -0.15 -2.53 -17.64
N ARG A 62 -0.78 -2.41 -16.45
CA ARG A 62 -1.74 -1.34 -16.17
C ARG A 62 -1.11 0.05 -16.23
N LEU A 63 0.08 0.21 -15.66
CA LEU A 63 0.85 1.46 -15.74
C LEU A 63 1.23 1.81 -17.18
N HIS A 64 1.60 0.80 -17.98
CA HIS A 64 1.88 0.99 -19.40
C HIS A 64 0.64 1.47 -20.15
N GLN A 65 -0.53 0.87 -19.91
CA GLN A 65 -1.80 1.29 -20.51
C GLN A 65 -2.17 2.73 -20.14
N MET A 66 -2.01 3.11 -18.86
CA MET A 66 -2.21 4.49 -18.40
C MET A 66 -1.29 5.46 -19.16
N ALA A 67 -0.01 5.11 -19.31
CA ALA A 67 0.93 5.94 -20.06
C ALA A 67 0.53 6.09 -21.54
N GLN A 68 0.07 5.00 -22.18
CA GLN A 68 -0.42 5.04 -23.57
C GLN A 68 -1.70 5.87 -23.72
N ALA A 69 -2.57 5.88 -22.71
CA ALA A 69 -3.77 6.71 -22.68
C ALA A 69 -3.49 8.20 -22.42
N GLY A 70 -2.25 8.57 -22.09
CA GLY A 70 -1.86 9.93 -21.74
C GLY A 70 -2.23 10.33 -20.30
N ASP A 71 -2.53 9.35 -19.44
CA ASP A 71 -2.85 9.61 -18.04
C ASP A 71 -1.63 10.14 -17.28
N ARG A 72 -1.89 10.94 -16.24
CA ARG A 72 -0.83 11.42 -15.36
C ARG A 72 -0.24 10.26 -14.55
N MET A 73 1.03 9.98 -14.79
CA MET A 73 1.76 8.95 -14.06
C MET A 73 1.98 9.33 -12.58
N PRO A 74 1.91 8.36 -11.65
CA PRO A 74 2.27 8.58 -10.26
C PRO A 74 3.74 8.97 -10.15
N SER A 75 4.06 9.90 -9.23
CA SER A 75 5.45 10.33 -9.01
C SER A 75 6.26 9.29 -8.23
N CYS A 76 5.58 8.40 -7.51
CA CYS A 76 6.17 7.28 -6.81
C CYS A 76 5.11 6.18 -6.63
N ILE A 77 5.54 4.92 -6.73
CA ILE A 77 4.71 3.74 -6.52
C ILE A 77 5.30 2.98 -5.35
N ASN A 78 4.55 2.85 -4.26
CA ASN A 78 4.95 2.11 -3.08
C ASN A 78 4.30 0.73 -3.12
N LEU A 79 5.12 -0.32 -3.05
CA LEU A 79 4.65 -1.69 -2.88
C LEU A 79 4.86 -2.07 -1.41
N ILE A 80 3.77 -2.25 -0.69
CA ILE A 80 3.78 -2.63 0.72
C ILE A 80 3.48 -4.11 0.79
N GLY A 81 4.44 -4.91 1.26
CA GLY A 81 4.27 -6.35 1.43
C GLY A 81 3.17 -6.67 2.44
N GLY A 82 2.50 -7.81 2.22
CA GLY A 82 1.55 -8.35 3.19
C GLY A 82 2.21 -8.70 4.52
N PRO A 83 1.42 -9.07 5.54
CA PRO A 83 1.91 -9.35 6.89
C PRO A 83 2.85 -10.58 6.98
N SER A 84 3.10 -11.30 5.88
CA SER A 84 4.00 -12.45 5.85
C SER A 84 5.10 -12.26 4.80
N SER A 85 6.31 -11.95 5.29
CA SER A 85 7.58 -12.34 4.66
C SER A 85 8.81 -12.11 5.57
N THR A 86 8.65 -11.69 6.83
CA THR A 86 9.77 -11.64 7.81
C THR A 86 9.39 -12.01 9.24
N ALA A 87 8.09 -12.13 9.58
CA ALA A 87 7.67 -12.51 10.94
C ALA A 87 7.69 -14.02 11.20
N ASP A 88 7.78 -14.85 10.16
CA ASP A 88 7.68 -16.32 10.27
C ASP A 88 9.03 -17.06 10.39
N ILE A 89 10.20 -16.40 10.23
CA ILE A 89 11.48 -17.13 10.08
C ILE A 89 12.62 -16.69 11.02
N GLU A 90 12.72 -15.43 11.49
CA GLU A 90 13.91 -15.00 12.25
C GLU A 90 13.57 -14.17 13.50
N LEU A 91 14.11 -14.61 14.64
CA LEU A 91 13.93 -14.07 15.98
C LEU A 91 14.66 -12.73 16.22
N SER A 92 14.58 -11.78 15.28
CA SER A 92 15.08 -10.42 15.50
C SER A 92 14.28 -9.37 14.71
N LYS A 93 13.26 -8.83 15.37
CA LYS A 93 12.60 -7.59 14.92
C LYS A 93 13.57 -6.44 15.16
N VAL A 94 14.36 -6.07 14.15
CA VAL A 94 15.16 -4.85 14.19
C VAL A 94 14.17 -3.68 14.27
N ILE A 95 14.08 -3.08 15.45
CA ILE A 95 13.27 -1.88 15.68
C ILE A 95 14.02 -0.73 15.02
N GLY A 96 13.59 -0.36 13.83
CA GLY A 96 14.05 0.85 13.18
C GLY A 96 12.94 1.41 12.32
N VAL A 97 12.23 2.43 12.82
CA VAL A 97 11.65 3.55 12.04
C VAL A 97 10.84 3.22 10.76
N HIS A 98 10.38 1.98 10.57
CA HIS A 98 9.86 1.47 9.29
C HIS A 98 8.53 0.75 9.48
N GLY A 99 7.46 1.44 9.05
CA GLY A 99 6.14 0.86 8.84
C GLY A 99 5.26 0.72 10.09
N PRO A 100 3.94 0.50 9.89
CA PRO A 100 2.98 0.37 10.97
C PRO A 100 3.25 -0.92 11.73
N VAL A 101 3.18 -0.86 13.06
CA VAL A 101 3.33 -2.02 13.95
C VAL A 101 2.21 -3.03 13.72
N ASN A 102 1.01 -2.56 13.35
CA ASN A 102 -0.15 -3.39 13.00
C ASN A 102 -0.70 -2.99 11.64
N ALA A 103 -0.93 -3.97 10.75
CA ALA A 103 -1.58 -3.75 9.46
C ALA A 103 -2.81 -4.65 9.33
N ALA A 104 -3.95 -4.07 8.98
CA ALA A 104 -5.17 -4.80 8.64
C ALA A 104 -5.55 -4.52 7.18
N TYR A 105 -6.02 -5.54 6.47
CA TYR A 105 -6.44 -5.43 5.07
C TYR A 105 -7.93 -5.74 4.97
N ARG A 106 -8.71 -4.82 4.40
CA ARG A 106 -10.15 -4.98 4.17
C ARG A 106 -10.44 -4.96 2.68
N ILE A 107 -10.85 -6.12 2.17
CA ILE A 107 -11.36 -6.24 0.80
C ILE A 107 -12.83 -5.82 0.79
N ILE A 108 -13.19 -4.95 -0.14
CA ILE A 108 -14.56 -4.48 -0.37
C ILE A 108 -15.00 -4.82 -1.79
N GLU A 109 -16.28 -5.15 -1.97
CA GLU A 109 -16.88 -5.29 -3.30
C GLU A 109 -17.08 -3.90 -3.92
N ASP A 110 -17.02 -3.83 -5.25
CA ASP A 110 -17.42 -2.66 -6.02
C ASP A 110 -18.96 -2.67 -6.09
N GLY A 111 -19.61 -1.72 -5.43
CA GLY A 111 -21.07 -1.62 -5.37
C GLY A 111 -21.73 -1.30 -6.69
#